data_AF-A0A7S4VAU1-F1
#
_entry.id   AF-A0A7S4VAU1-F1
#
_cell.length_a   1.000
_cell.length_b   1.000
_cell.length_c   1.000
_cell.angle_alpha   90.00
_cell.angle_beta   90.00
_cell.angle_gamma   90.00
#
_symmetry.space_group_name_H-M   'P 1'
#
loop_
_entity.id
_entity.type
_entity.pdbx_description
1 polymer ?
#
loop_
_entity_poly.entity_id
_entity_poly.type
_entity_poly.pdbx_seq_one_letter_code
_entity_poly.pdbx_strand_id
1 'polypeptide(L)'
;MPIFEEKLICPLAVRFTQEHIRPVFQDGRTLESTIAAISTRSGTGDYDVILETPFPSIEVVRWRQRDGGSKGSADGKEWVTLDNRRLYCLQRAAAALWPRRVAVVVEVLYAATEGILRKCDSSTAGRSVGIGHSPKALTGRWEWQEAVALDGPKVHAAHALVAADNSRTCVEELLDAPAAPSMLDLFLQGADLPLCKATIDTLSEDSTTMPSSPRSHGSSEHWWPAEALVGKWTTGQGEVYEITAVSQGVWSCKRVGGKNHSQRFPLVYHEPSDAVWWGDLNLCLDGTEARHETGSIQWYATSDNRRRRPRFLWCRSEAPAKQAQSGRRGRAKKEAQETAPAATPATLAATPVGEPAATKRPARPRRQRV
;
A
#
# COMPACT_ATOMS: atom_id res chain seq x y z
N MET A 1 2.88 -1.54 -6.77
CA MET A 1 1.60 -0.93 -6.37
C MET A 1 0.83 -1.94 -5.54
N PRO A 2 0.18 -1.53 -4.44
CA PRO A 2 -0.76 -2.41 -3.76
C PRO A 2 -1.82 -2.85 -4.76
N ILE A 3 -2.10 -4.16 -4.79
CA ILE A 3 -3.22 -4.71 -5.55
C ILE A 3 -4.46 -4.39 -4.72
N PHE A 4 -5.40 -3.65 -5.31
CA PHE A 4 -6.67 -3.31 -4.69
C PHE A 4 -7.83 -3.74 -5.60
N GLU A 5 -8.99 -3.95 -4.97
CA GLU A 5 -10.27 -4.13 -5.66
C GLU A 5 -11.26 -3.10 -5.18
N GLU A 6 -12.07 -2.58 -6.10
CA GLU A 6 -13.16 -1.67 -5.76
C GLU A 6 -14.38 -2.47 -5.31
N LYS A 7 -14.82 -2.25 -4.07
CA LYS A 7 -15.99 -2.92 -3.48
C LYS A 7 -16.99 -1.91 -2.93
N LEU A 8 -18.22 -2.35 -2.77
CA LEU A 8 -19.24 -1.66 -2.00
C LEU A 8 -19.22 -2.15 -0.56
N ILE A 9 -19.22 -1.19 0.37
CA ILE A 9 -19.39 -1.44 1.80
C ILE A 9 -20.20 -0.33 2.45
N CYS A 10 -20.96 -0.65 3.49
CA CYS A 10 -21.58 0.36 4.31
C CYS A 10 -20.51 1.16 5.08
N PRO A 11 -20.46 2.51 4.96
CA PRO A 11 -19.44 3.31 5.67
C PRO A 11 -19.58 3.23 7.19
N LEU A 12 -20.77 2.87 7.72
CA LEU A 12 -21.00 2.66 9.16
C LEU A 12 -20.38 1.35 9.67
N ALA A 13 -20.04 0.41 8.78
CA ALA A 13 -19.33 -0.83 9.11
C ALA A 13 -17.80 -0.66 9.14
N VAL A 14 -17.27 0.47 8.67
CA VAL A 14 -15.83 0.77 8.64
C VAL A 14 -15.40 1.54 9.89
N ARG A 15 -14.25 1.17 10.44
CA ARG A 15 -13.68 1.72 11.67
C ARG A 15 -12.59 2.76 11.40
N PHE A 16 -12.48 3.72 12.32
CA PHE A 16 -11.38 4.66 12.35
C PHE A 16 -10.09 3.99 12.85
N THR A 17 -8.96 4.35 12.24
CA THR A 17 -7.63 3.90 12.69
C THR A 17 -7.02 4.82 13.75
N GLN A 18 -7.40 6.11 13.73
CA GLN A 18 -6.87 7.14 14.64
C GLN A 18 -7.94 7.58 15.64
N GLU A 19 -7.50 7.98 16.83
CA GLU A 19 -8.38 8.50 17.89
C GLU A 19 -8.97 9.89 17.57
N HIS A 20 -8.33 10.69 16.71
CA HIS A 20 -8.82 12.02 16.34
C HIS A 20 -8.54 12.40 14.89
N ILE A 21 -9.34 13.33 14.36
CA ILE A 21 -9.19 13.94 13.03
C ILE A 21 -9.20 15.46 13.11
N ARG A 22 -8.50 16.10 12.16
CA ARG A 22 -8.55 17.56 11.99
C ARG A 22 -9.82 17.99 11.26
N PRO A 23 -10.40 19.16 11.59
CA PRO A 23 -11.63 19.66 10.98
C PRO A 23 -11.47 20.20 9.55
N VAL A 24 -10.24 20.21 9.02
CA VAL A 24 -9.90 20.74 7.70
C VAL A 24 -9.03 19.73 6.94
N PHE A 25 -9.29 19.56 5.65
CA PHE A 25 -8.49 18.78 4.72
C PHE A 25 -7.17 19.47 4.38
N GLN A 26 -6.24 18.77 3.72
CA GLN A 26 -4.95 19.35 3.33
C GLN A 26 -5.09 20.45 2.26
N ASP A 27 -6.15 20.39 1.48
CA ASP A 27 -6.50 21.38 0.45
C ASP A 27 -7.28 22.60 1.00
N GLY A 28 -7.48 22.68 2.32
CA GLY A 28 -8.19 23.77 2.97
C GLY A 28 -9.71 23.60 3.04
N ARG A 29 -10.30 22.56 2.44
CA ARG A 29 -11.75 22.30 2.57
C ARG A 29 -12.11 21.87 3.99
N THR A 30 -13.25 22.35 4.50
CA THR A 30 -13.77 21.93 5.82
C THR A 30 -14.50 20.60 5.71
N LEU A 31 -14.62 19.87 6.83
CA LEU A 31 -15.41 18.62 6.88
C LEU A 31 -16.87 18.87 6.45
N GLU A 32 -17.51 19.93 6.96
CA GLU A 32 -18.90 20.26 6.65
C GLU A 32 -19.11 20.61 5.17
N SER A 33 -18.22 21.41 4.58
CA SER A 33 -18.27 21.72 3.14
C SER A 33 -18.12 20.46 2.29
N THR A 34 -17.31 19.51 2.74
CA THR A 34 -17.10 18.24 2.03
C THR A 34 -18.32 17.33 2.17
N ILE A 35 -18.94 17.26 3.35
CA ILE A 35 -20.19 16.50 3.58
C ILE A 35 -21.30 17.03 2.68
N ALA A 36 -21.46 18.35 2.60
CA ALA A 36 -22.48 18.98 1.75
C ALA A 36 -22.28 18.72 0.26
N ALA A 37 -21.05 18.42 -0.17
CA ALA A 37 -20.72 18.09 -1.56
C ALA A 37 -20.87 16.59 -1.88
N ILE A 38 -21.17 15.73 -0.90
CA ILE A 38 -21.48 14.32 -1.16
C ILE A 38 -22.87 14.24 -1.78
N SER A 39 -22.95 13.54 -2.92
CA SER A 39 -24.20 13.28 -3.62
C SER A 39 -24.56 11.81 -3.53
N THR A 40 -25.72 11.45 -4.08
CA THR A 40 -26.27 10.09 -3.97
C THR A 40 -26.78 9.62 -5.32
N ARG A 41 -26.50 8.35 -5.65
CA ARG A 41 -27.16 7.64 -6.75
C ARG A 41 -28.00 6.47 -6.23
N SER A 42 -28.86 5.93 -7.10
CA SER A 42 -29.63 4.71 -6.80
C SER A 42 -28.73 3.55 -6.39
N GLY A 43 -29.18 2.79 -5.40
CA GLY A 43 -28.45 1.62 -4.90
C GLY A 43 -28.44 0.44 -5.88
N THR A 44 -27.60 -0.56 -5.55
CA THR A 44 -27.52 -1.85 -6.26
C THR A 44 -27.39 -2.97 -5.23
N GLY A 45 -27.87 -4.17 -5.58
CA GLY A 45 -27.85 -5.34 -4.69
C GLY A 45 -28.62 -5.10 -3.39
N ASP A 46 -27.94 -5.22 -2.25
CA ASP A 46 -28.52 -5.08 -0.92
C ASP A 46 -28.64 -3.62 -0.43
N TYR A 47 -28.15 -2.67 -1.22
CA TYR A 47 -28.10 -1.25 -0.84
C TYR A 47 -29.22 -0.45 -1.53
N ASP A 48 -29.81 0.49 -0.79
CA ASP A 48 -30.82 1.42 -1.29
C ASP A 48 -30.19 2.65 -1.95
N VAL A 49 -28.99 3.03 -1.52
CA VAL A 49 -28.28 4.25 -1.96
C VAL A 49 -26.78 3.98 -2.04
N ILE A 50 -26.13 4.55 -3.05
CA ILE A 50 -24.66 4.64 -3.10
C ILE A 50 -24.25 6.11 -3.00
N LEU A 51 -23.31 6.41 -2.11
CA LEU A 51 -22.71 7.74 -1.97
C LEU A 51 -21.70 8.00 -3.09
N GLU A 52 -21.81 9.17 -3.71
CA GLU A 52 -20.84 9.69 -4.68
C GLU A 52 -20.02 10.82 -4.05
N THR A 53 -18.70 10.65 -4.02
CA THR A 53 -17.80 11.48 -3.22
C THR A 53 -17.03 12.49 -4.05
N PRO A 54 -16.80 13.72 -3.52
CA PRO A 54 -15.97 14.75 -4.18
C PRO A 54 -14.47 14.56 -3.90
N PHE A 55 -14.08 13.33 -3.56
CA PHE A 55 -12.72 12.91 -3.23
C PHE A 55 -12.50 11.46 -3.69
N PRO A 56 -11.25 11.04 -3.94
CA PRO A 56 -10.94 9.66 -4.30
C PRO A 56 -11.46 8.65 -3.28
N SER A 57 -11.81 7.45 -3.76
CA SER A 57 -12.22 6.31 -2.93
C SER A 57 -11.29 6.14 -1.72
N ILE A 58 -11.87 5.77 -0.58
CA ILE A 58 -11.06 5.53 0.63
C ILE A 58 -10.42 4.15 0.56
N GLU A 59 -9.19 4.06 1.05
CA GLU A 59 -8.52 2.77 1.23
C GLU A 59 -9.04 2.08 2.49
N VAL A 60 -9.46 0.83 2.34
CA VAL A 60 -9.95 -0.01 3.44
C VAL A 60 -9.12 -1.30 3.50
N VAL A 61 -8.77 -1.70 4.72
CA VAL A 61 -7.98 -2.90 4.97
C VAL A 61 -8.66 -3.75 6.02
N ARG A 62 -8.51 -5.07 5.93
CA ARG A 62 -9.00 -5.99 6.94
C ARG A 62 -8.00 -6.06 8.09
N TRP A 63 -8.34 -5.45 9.22
CA TRP A 63 -7.49 -5.47 10.40
C TRP A 63 -7.72 -6.75 11.20
N ARG A 64 -6.62 -7.38 11.62
CA ARG A 64 -6.64 -8.44 12.63
C ARG A 64 -5.91 -7.92 13.85
N GLN A 65 -6.63 -7.74 14.95
CA GLN A 65 -5.97 -7.45 16.22
C GLN A 65 -5.02 -8.62 16.52
N ARG A 66 -3.72 -8.34 16.59
CA ARG A 66 -2.73 -9.35 16.95
C ARG A 66 -2.96 -9.66 18.42
N ASP A 67 -3.60 -10.78 18.71
CA ASP A 67 -3.87 -11.21 20.07
C ASP A 67 -2.57 -11.20 20.87
N GLY A 68 -2.44 -10.21 21.74
CA GLY A 68 -1.35 -10.11 22.70
C GLY A 68 -1.56 -11.17 23.78
N GLY A 69 -1.34 -12.44 23.46
CA GLY A 69 -1.30 -13.57 24.40
C GLY A 69 -2.60 -13.95 25.11
N SER A 70 -3.66 -13.13 25.08
CA SER A 70 -4.96 -13.46 25.67
C SER A 70 -5.74 -14.39 24.75
N LYS A 71 -5.64 -15.68 25.04
CA LYS A 71 -6.24 -16.86 24.37
C LYS A 71 -7.78 -16.87 24.19
N GLY A 72 -8.48 -15.74 24.29
CA GLY A 72 -9.91 -15.74 24.61
C GLY A 72 -10.89 -15.13 23.63
N SER A 73 -10.50 -14.25 22.70
CA SER A 73 -11.49 -13.56 21.86
C SER A 73 -11.24 -13.83 20.38
N ALA A 74 -11.80 -14.94 19.92
CA ALA A 74 -11.79 -15.29 18.51
C ALA A 74 -12.37 -14.14 17.65
N ASP A 75 -11.58 -13.73 16.67
CA ASP A 75 -12.04 -13.20 15.38
C ASP A 75 -12.59 -11.76 15.35
N GLY A 76 -11.93 -10.84 16.06
CA GLY A 76 -12.05 -9.39 15.84
C GLY A 76 -11.42 -8.96 14.51
N LYS A 77 -11.91 -9.48 13.39
CA LYS A 77 -11.60 -8.95 12.07
C LYS A 77 -12.54 -7.77 11.85
N GLU A 78 -12.00 -6.57 11.72
CA GLU A 78 -12.78 -5.36 11.44
C GLU A 78 -12.26 -4.68 10.18
N TRP A 79 -13.14 -4.02 9.44
CA TRP A 79 -12.75 -3.18 8.31
C TRP A 79 -12.29 -1.84 8.87
N VAL A 80 -11.06 -1.45 8.58
CA VAL A 80 -10.49 -0.18 9.05
C VAL A 80 -9.99 0.64 7.85
N THR A 81 -9.94 1.97 7.99
CA THR A 81 -9.43 2.87 6.94
C THR A 81 -8.33 3.78 7.43
N LEU A 82 -7.40 4.13 6.54
CA LEU A 82 -6.35 5.12 6.81
C LEU A 82 -6.83 6.55 6.60
N ASP A 83 -7.96 6.73 5.92
CA ASP A 83 -8.53 8.02 5.55
C ASP A 83 -9.62 8.49 6.52
N ASN A 84 -9.28 8.59 7.81
CA ASN A 84 -10.25 8.87 8.88
C ASN A 84 -11.11 10.13 8.65
N ARG A 85 -10.56 11.19 8.02
CA ARG A 85 -11.34 12.40 7.67
C ARG A 85 -12.40 12.12 6.62
N ARG A 86 -12.07 11.35 5.57
CA ARG A 86 -13.02 10.98 4.51
C ARG A 86 -14.08 10.04 5.07
N LEU A 87 -13.68 9.06 5.90
CA LEU A 87 -14.63 8.18 6.58
C LEU A 87 -15.62 8.95 7.45
N TYR A 88 -15.16 9.96 8.21
CA TYR A 88 -16.06 10.80 8.99
C TYR A 88 -17.13 11.46 8.11
N CYS A 89 -16.74 12.06 6.98
CA CYS A 89 -17.69 12.66 6.04
C CYS A 89 -18.69 11.62 5.51
N LEU A 90 -18.21 10.42 5.15
CA LEU A 90 -19.03 9.32 4.67
C LEU A 90 -20.02 8.81 5.72
N GLN A 91 -19.59 8.64 6.97
CA GLN A 91 -20.47 8.21 8.06
C GLN A 91 -21.51 9.28 8.39
N ARG A 92 -21.16 10.56 8.35
CA ARG A 92 -22.10 11.68 8.54
C ARG A 92 -23.17 11.70 7.45
N ALA A 93 -22.77 11.55 6.19
CA ALA A 93 -23.71 11.49 5.07
C ALA A 93 -24.61 10.24 5.15
N ALA A 94 -24.06 9.07 5.49
CA ALA A 94 -24.84 7.85 5.66
C ALA A 94 -25.83 7.93 6.85
N ALA A 95 -25.41 8.50 7.97
CA ALA A 95 -26.27 8.70 9.13
C ALA A 95 -27.45 9.65 8.82
N ALA A 96 -27.23 10.68 8.00
CA ALA A 96 -28.31 11.58 7.54
C ALA A 96 -29.35 10.89 6.65
N LEU A 97 -28.99 9.76 6.01
CA LEU A 97 -29.88 8.95 5.17
C LEU A 97 -30.51 7.77 5.92
N TRP A 98 -30.24 7.61 7.21
CA TRP A 98 -30.76 6.51 8.02
C TRP A 98 -32.30 6.53 8.09
N PRO A 99 -33.01 5.39 7.97
CA PRO A 99 -32.54 3.99 7.98
C PRO A 99 -32.36 3.38 6.58
N ARG A 100 -32.03 4.17 5.55
CA ARG A 100 -31.71 3.60 4.23
C ARG A 100 -30.41 2.82 4.30
N ARG A 101 -30.31 1.72 3.53
CA ARG A 101 -29.10 0.90 3.41
C ARG A 101 -28.13 1.61 2.47
N VAL A 102 -27.14 2.29 3.03
CA VAL A 102 -26.19 3.11 2.27
C VAL A 102 -24.89 2.34 2.05
N ALA A 103 -24.36 2.39 0.83
CA ALA A 103 -23.02 1.94 0.48
C ALA A 103 -22.16 3.10 -0.05
N VAL A 104 -20.85 2.87 -0.06
CA VAL A 104 -19.85 3.68 -0.76
C VAL A 104 -18.85 2.77 -1.44
N VAL A 105 -18.29 3.23 -2.57
CA VAL A 105 -17.18 2.54 -3.25
C VAL A 105 -15.89 2.75 -2.44
N VAL A 106 -15.17 1.68 -2.17
CA VAL A 106 -13.90 1.68 -1.44
C VAL A 106 -12.84 0.87 -2.17
N GLU A 107 -11.58 1.22 -1.99
CA GLU A 107 -10.43 0.45 -2.48
C GLU A 107 -9.98 -0.51 -1.38
N VAL A 108 -10.23 -1.81 -1.57
CA VAL A 108 -9.87 -2.83 -0.58
C VAL A 108 -8.46 -3.33 -0.84
N LEU A 109 -7.53 -3.08 0.09
CA LEU A 109 -6.13 -3.49 -0.07
C LEU A 109 -5.90 -4.91 0.47
N TYR A 110 -5.39 -5.81 -0.38
CA TYR A 110 -5.09 -7.19 -0.01
C TYR A 110 -3.90 -7.36 0.94
N ALA A 111 -2.89 -6.50 0.80
CA ALA A 111 -1.60 -6.64 1.48
C ALA A 111 -1.19 -5.35 2.18
N ALA A 112 -1.97 -4.93 3.17
CA ALA A 112 -1.56 -3.84 4.05
C ALA A 112 -0.29 -4.26 4.83
N THR A 113 0.77 -3.46 4.75
CA THR A 113 2.01 -3.75 5.48
C THR A 113 1.77 -3.70 6.99
N GLU A 114 2.44 -4.56 7.75
CA GLU A 114 2.31 -4.57 9.22
C GLU A 114 2.60 -3.21 9.87
N GLY A 115 3.37 -2.34 9.20
CA GLY A 115 3.66 -0.99 9.68
C GLY A 115 2.47 -0.04 9.65
N ILE A 116 1.60 -0.16 8.64
CA ILE A 116 0.35 0.60 8.54
C ILE A 116 -0.57 0.25 9.71
N LEU A 117 -0.62 -1.05 9.97
CA LEU A 117 -1.44 -1.71 10.96
C LEU A 117 -1.07 -1.37 12.41
N ARG A 118 0.21 -1.09 12.69
CA ARG A 118 0.65 -0.59 14.01
C ARG A 118 0.08 0.78 14.37
N LYS A 119 -0.51 1.51 13.42
CA LYS A 119 -1.11 2.84 13.65
C LYS A 119 -2.55 2.77 14.16
N CYS A 120 -3.13 1.58 14.28
CA CYS A 120 -4.42 1.40 14.94
C CYS A 120 -4.26 1.56 16.47
N ASP A 121 -4.29 2.80 16.95
CA ASP A 121 -4.13 3.15 18.38
C ASP A 121 -5.43 3.63 19.03
N SER A 122 -6.56 3.49 18.34
CA SER A 122 -7.86 3.92 18.85
C SER A 122 -8.28 3.17 20.11
N SER A 123 -8.45 3.91 21.21
CA SER A 123 -8.95 3.43 22.51
C SER A 123 -10.38 2.86 22.43
N THR A 124 -11.12 3.21 21.38
CA THR A 124 -12.54 2.92 21.15
C THR A 124 -12.77 1.82 20.12
N ALA A 125 -11.71 1.05 19.77
CA ALA A 125 -11.74 0.10 18.65
C ALA A 125 -12.24 0.74 17.33
N GLY A 126 -11.88 2.01 17.11
CA GLY A 126 -12.25 2.76 15.92
C GLY A 126 -13.75 3.03 15.75
N ARG A 127 -14.58 2.88 16.80
CA ARG A 127 -16.03 3.13 16.73
C ARG A 127 -16.40 4.61 16.80
N SER A 128 -15.51 5.41 17.36
CA SER A 128 -15.70 6.85 17.50
C SER A 128 -14.41 7.59 17.18
N VAL A 129 -14.52 8.83 16.73
CA VAL A 129 -13.37 9.71 16.47
C VAL A 129 -13.55 11.08 17.11
N GLY A 130 -12.50 11.60 17.74
CA GLY A 130 -12.45 12.98 18.23
C GLY A 130 -12.23 13.96 17.08
N ILE A 131 -12.87 15.12 17.13
CA ILE A 131 -12.71 16.18 16.13
C ILE A 131 -11.89 17.31 16.78
N GLY A 132 -10.73 17.64 16.23
CA GLY A 132 -9.88 18.70 16.79
C GLY A 132 -8.48 18.76 16.19
N HIS A 133 -7.72 19.81 16.51
CA HIS A 133 -6.34 19.96 16.02
C HIS A 133 -5.35 18.99 16.67
N SER A 134 -5.69 18.49 17.87
CA SER A 134 -4.91 17.52 18.63
C SER A 134 -5.81 16.76 19.62
N PRO A 135 -5.37 15.62 20.19
CA PRO A 135 -6.12 14.88 21.21
C PRO A 135 -6.44 15.70 22.48
N LYS A 136 -5.66 16.77 22.74
CA LYS A 136 -5.84 17.66 23.90
C LYS A 136 -6.82 18.81 23.63
N ALA A 137 -7.17 19.03 22.37
CA ALA A 137 -7.97 20.17 21.91
C ALA A 137 -9.09 19.67 20.99
N LEU A 138 -9.90 18.74 21.51
CA LEU A 138 -11.07 18.22 20.83
C LEU A 138 -12.24 19.19 21.00
N THR A 139 -12.89 19.53 19.90
CA THR A 139 -14.11 20.34 19.85
C THR A 139 -15.38 19.47 19.89
N GLY A 140 -15.25 18.19 19.59
CA GLY A 140 -16.36 17.25 19.60
C GLY A 140 -15.89 15.81 19.45
N ARG A 141 -16.85 14.90 19.53
CA ARG A 141 -16.65 13.47 19.29
C ARG A 141 -17.77 12.98 18.40
N TRP A 142 -17.44 12.09 17.49
CA TRP A 142 -18.39 11.47 16.59
C TRP A 142 -18.46 9.97 16.85
N GLU A 143 -19.67 9.48 17.06
CA GLU A 143 -20.03 8.08 17.15
C GLU A 143 -21.33 7.89 16.38
N TRP A 144 -21.28 7.17 15.26
CA TRP A 144 -22.43 7.11 14.37
C TRP A 144 -23.64 6.41 15.02
N GLN A 145 -23.39 5.49 15.97
CA GLN A 145 -24.44 4.74 16.66
C GLN A 145 -25.34 5.67 17.49
N GLU A 146 -24.77 6.69 18.13
CA GLU A 146 -25.53 7.72 18.85
C GLU A 146 -26.35 8.58 17.88
N ALA A 147 -25.83 8.83 16.68
CA ALA A 147 -26.50 9.69 15.69
C ALA A 147 -27.71 9.04 15.02
N VAL A 148 -27.84 7.70 15.06
CA VAL A 148 -28.91 6.96 14.37
C VAL A 148 -29.88 6.25 15.32
N ALA A 149 -29.89 6.63 16.61
CA ALA A 149 -30.59 5.97 17.72
C ALA A 149 -32.13 6.08 17.69
N LEU A 150 -32.76 5.73 16.58
CA LEU A 150 -34.20 5.65 16.38
C LEU A 150 -34.65 4.19 16.31
N ASP A 151 -35.82 3.87 16.87
CA ASP A 151 -36.41 2.53 16.80
C ASP A 151 -37.40 2.39 15.63
N GLY A 152 -37.37 1.23 14.96
CA GLY A 152 -38.34 0.89 13.92
C GLY A 152 -37.98 -0.36 13.11
N PRO A 153 -38.93 -0.97 12.35
CA PRO A 153 -38.65 -2.18 11.59
C PRO A 153 -37.63 -1.95 10.46
N LYS A 154 -37.66 -0.79 9.80
CA LYS A 154 -36.65 -0.41 8.79
C LYS A 154 -35.25 -0.23 9.40
N VAL A 155 -35.18 0.19 10.66
CA VAL A 155 -33.94 0.35 11.42
C VAL A 155 -33.27 -1.01 11.66
N HIS A 156 -34.05 -2.05 11.95
CA HIS A 156 -33.52 -3.41 12.14
C HIS A 156 -32.85 -3.94 10.86
N ALA A 157 -33.48 -3.74 9.70
CA ALA A 157 -32.90 -4.13 8.42
C ALA A 157 -31.59 -3.38 8.12
N ALA A 158 -31.55 -2.08 8.42
CA ALA A 158 -30.34 -1.27 8.26
C ALA A 158 -29.21 -1.72 9.21
N HIS A 159 -29.52 -1.99 10.49
CA HIS A 159 -28.55 -2.54 11.44
C HIS A 159 -28.05 -3.92 11.03
N ALA A 160 -28.94 -4.79 10.54
CA ALA A 160 -28.56 -6.13 10.06
C ALA A 160 -27.57 -6.04 8.89
N LEU A 161 -27.78 -5.11 7.96
CA LEU A 161 -26.84 -4.86 6.85
C LEU A 161 -25.48 -4.35 7.35
N VAL A 162 -25.44 -3.38 8.27
CA VAL A 162 -24.18 -2.89 8.86
C VAL A 162 -23.43 -4.03 9.56
N ALA A 163 -24.15 -4.87 10.31
CA ALA A 163 -23.58 -6.03 10.99
C ALA A 163 -23.06 -7.09 10.00
N ALA A 164 -23.79 -7.33 8.91
CA ALA A 164 -23.37 -8.24 7.83
C ALA A 164 -22.08 -7.74 7.15
N ASP A 165 -22.00 -6.46 6.78
CA ASP A 165 -20.78 -5.90 6.19
C ASP A 165 -19.58 -5.97 7.13
N ASN A 166 -19.80 -5.72 8.43
CA ASN A 166 -18.75 -5.81 9.43
C ASN A 166 -18.24 -7.26 9.63
N SER A 167 -19.14 -8.25 9.54
CA SER A 167 -18.81 -9.67 9.74
C SER A 167 -18.14 -10.33 8.53
N ARG A 168 -18.27 -9.76 7.32
CA ARG A 168 -17.61 -10.27 6.12
C ARG A 168 -16.11 -10.44 6.34
N THR A 169 -15.59 -11.64 6.11
CA THR A 169 -14.22 -12.02 6.51
C THR A 169 -13.19 -11.88 5.39
N CYS A 170 -13.66 -11.87 4.14
CA CYS A 170 -12.83 -11.76 2.95
C CYS A 170 -13.41 -10.75 1.94
N VAL A 171 -12.60 -10.41 0.94
CA VAL A 171 -12.90 -9.36 -0.05
C VAL A 171 -14.00 -9.80 -1.01
N GLU A 172 -14.03 -11.10 -1.31
CA GLU A 172 -14.97 -11.76 -2.21
C GLU A 172 -16.40 -11.79 -1.67
N GLU A 173 -16.59 -11.62 -0.36
CA GLU A 173 -17.91 -11.53 0.26
C GLU A 173 -18.54 -10.12 0.12
N LEU A 174 -17.73 -9.09 -0.19
CA LEU A 174 -18.23 -7.75 -0.48
C LEU A 174 -18.77 -7.69 -1.90
N LEU A 175 -19.81 -6.87 -2.10
CA LEU A 175 -20.37 -6.63 -3.43
C LEU A 175 -19.37 -5.84 -4.28
N ASP A 176 -19.22 -6.21 -5.55
CA ASP A 176 -18.37 -5.46 -6.48
C ASP A 176 -18.89 -4.04 -6.69
N ALA A 177 -17.95 -3.10 -6.82
CA ALA A 177 -18.31 -1.75 -7.24
C ALA A 177 -18.93 -1.80 -8.64
N PRO A 178 -19.92 -0.95 -8.95
CA PRO A 178 -20.39 -0.79 -10.32
C PRO A 178 -19.22 -0.44 -11.21
N ALA A 179 -19.10 -1.10 -12.36
CA ALA A 179 -18.06 -0.78 -13.32
C ALA A 179 -18.05 0.73 -13.58
N ALA A 180 -16.88 1.33 -13.54
CA ALA A 180 -16.72 2.70 -13.98
C ALA A 180 -17.33 2.83 -15.39
N PRO A 181 -18.05 3.93 -15.68
CA PRO A 181 -18.59 4.13 -17.00
C PRO A 181 -17.46 3.98 -18.02
N SER A 182 -17.67 3.14 -19.02
CA SER A 182 -16.65 2.94 -20.03
C SER A 182 -16.40 4.26 -20.78
N MET A 183 -15.24 4.41 -21.42
CA MET A 183 -15.00 5.59 -22.27
C MET A 183 -16.09 5.76 -23.34
N LEU A 184 -16.67 4.66 -23.81
CA LEU A 184 -17.80 4.68 -24.73
C LEU A 184 -19.07 5.22 -24.07
N ASP A 185 -19.37 4.82 -22.83
CA ASP A 185 -20.52 5.35 -22.09
C ASP A 185 -20.38 6.86 -21.84
N LEU A 186 -19.17 7.31 -21.47
CA LEU A 186 -18.87 8.73 -21.30
C LEU A 186 -19.04 9.50 -22.62
N PHE A 187 -18.58 8.93 -23.74
CA PHE A 187 -18.75 9.52 -25.07
C PHE A 187 -20.22 9.60 -25.49
N LEU A 188 -20.99 8.52 -25.28
CA LEU A 188 -22.41 8.47 -25.63
C LEU A 188 -23.28 9.36 -24.76
N GLN A 189 -22.87 9.62 -23.52
CA GLN A 189 -23.57 10.55 -22.61
C GLN A 189 -23.38 12.02 -23.01
N GLY A 190 -22.57 12.31 -24.05
CA GLY A 190 -22.34 13.69 -24.50
C GLY A 190 -21.76 14.57 -23.40
N ALA A 191 -21.05 13.96 -22.44
CA ALA A 191 -20.36 14.70 -21.42
C ALA A 191 -19.30 15.53 -22.12
N ASP A 192 -19.49 16.85 -22.15
CA ASP A 192 -18.44 17.81 -22.46
C ASP A 192 -17.32 17.53 -21.46
N LEU A 193 -16.36 16.67 -21.85
CA LEU A 193 -15.14 16.49 -21.10
C LEU A 193 -14.61 17.89 -20.87
N PRO A 194 -14.32 18.30 -19.62
CA PRO A 194 -13.64 19.55 -19.36
C PRO A 194 -12.26 19.42 -19.99
N LEU A 195 -12.18 19.77 -21.27
CA LEU A 195 -10.96 19.96 -22.01
C LEU A 195 -10.19 20.93 -21.14
N CYS A 196 -9.12 20.46 -20.51
CA CYS A 196 -8.23 21.29 -19.73
C CYS A 196 -7.84 22.46 -20.62
N LYS A 197 -8.55 23.58 -20.51
CA LYS A 197 -8.16 24.86 -21.06
C LYS A 197 -6.96 25.26 -20.23
N ALA A 198 -5.82 24.71 -20.58
CA ALA A 198 -4.54 25.29 -20.24
C ALA A 198 -4.63 26.72 -20.77
N THR A 199 -4.83 27.66 -19.86
CA THR A 199 -4.69 29.08 -20.13
C THR A 199 -3.23 29.28 -20.52
N ILE A 200 -2.94 29.15 -21.80
CA ILE A 200 -1.72 29.68 -22.39
C ILE A 200 -1.96 31.17 -22.37
N ASP A 201 -1.43 31.83 -21.34
CA ASP A 201 -1.34 33.29 -21.29
C ASP A 201 -0.54 33.74 -22.52
N THR A 202 -1.30 34.28 -23.46
CA THR A 202 -0.85 35.04 -24.62
C THR A 202 0.02 36.21 -24.17
N LEU A 203 1.33 36.09 -24.37
CA LEU A 203 2.22 37.22 -24.49
C LEU A 203 2.78 37.31 -25.92
N SER A 204 2.45 38.44 -26.54
CA SER A 204 3.21 39.14 -27.57
C SER A 204 3.27 38.53 -28.97
N GLU A 205 2.49 39.14 -29.86
CA GLU A 205 2.63 39.13 -31.31
C GLU A 205 3.92 39.86 -31.71
N ASP A 206 4.81 39.18 -32.43
CA ASP A 206 5.63 39.73 -33.53
C ASP A 206 6.70 38.72 -33.98
N SER A 207 6.41 37.94 -35.03
CA SER A 207 7.36 37.75 -36.13
C SER A 207 6.89 36.71 -37.14
N THR A 208 6.63 37.23 -38.33
CA THR A 208 6.49 36.53 -39.60
C THR A 208 7.83 35.92 -40.01
N THR A 209 7.93 34.58 -40.06
CA THR A 209 8.68 33.83 -41.09
C THR A 209 8.53 32.34 -40.83
N MET A 210 8.00 31.62 -41.81
CA MET A 210 7.84 30.17 -41.76
C MET A 210 9.18 29.44 -41.91
N PRO A 211 9.41 28.38 -41.12
CA PRO A 211 10.18 27.24 -41.58
C PRO A 211 9.30 25.99 -41.68
N SER A 212 9.45 25.35 -42.83
CA SER A 212 8.99 24.03 -43.27
C SER A 212 8.78 23.00 -42.16
N SER A 213 7.62 22.36 -42.20
CA SER A 213 7.24 21.20 -41.39
C SER A 213 8.27 20.07 -41.46
N PRO A 214 8.79 19.57 -40.33
CA PRO A 214 9.52 18.31 -40.29
C PRO A 214 8.54 17.17 -40.49
N ARG A 215 8.85 16.32 -41.46
CA ARG A 215 8.19 15.05 -41.74
C ARG A 215 8.07 14.20 -40.46
N SER A 216 6.86 13.74 -40.19
CA SER A 216 6.52 12.68 -39.24
C SER A 216 7.16 11.36 -39.67
N HIS A 217 8.43 11.17 -39.29
CA HIS A 217 9.09 9.87 -39.32
C HIS A 217 9.17 9.31 -37.91
N GLY A 218 8.69 8.09 -37.76
CA GLY A 218 8.97 7.24 -36.61
C GLY A 218 7.79 7.10 -35.68
N SER A 219 7.01 6.03 -35.90
CA SER A 219 6.47 5.23 -34.82
C SER A 219 7.50 5.22 -33.68
N SER A 220 7.23 5.99 -32.63
CA SER A 220 7.99 5.93 -31.39
C SER A 220 7.74 4.52 -30.87
N GLU A 221 8.62 3.60 -31.25
CA GLU A 221 8.75 2.33 -30.56
C GLU A 221 8.99 2.71 -29.11
N HIS A 222 7.92 2.64 -28.34
CA HIS A 222 7.91 2.91 -26.93
C HIS A 222 8.78 1.82 -26.32
N TRP A 223 10.09 2.06 -26.30
CA TRP A 223 11.10 1.11 -25.84
C TRP A 223 10.86 0.90 -24.34
N TRP A 224 10.17 -0.19 -24.03
CA TRP A 224 9.91 -0.56 -22.65
C TRP A 224 11.23 -1.04 -22.03
N PRO A 225 11.57 -0.63 -20.80
CA PRO A 225 12.77 -1.09 -20.08
C PRO A 225 12.81 -2.62 -19.82
N ALA A 226 11.86 -3.38 -20.35
CA ALA A 226 11.53 -4.76 -20.00
C ALA A 226 12.74 -5.70 -20.13
N GLU A 227 13.53 -5.57 -21.19
CA GLU A 227 14.55 -6.57 -21.52
C GLU A 227 15.90 -6.30 -20.86
N ALA A 228 16.30 -5.04 -20.70
CA ALA A 228 17.62 -4.68 -20.17
C ALA A 228 17.82 -5.08 -18.69
N LEU A 229 16.74 -5.05 -17.90
CA LEU A 229 16.75 -5.45 -16.48
C LEU A 229 16.79 -6.98 -16.28
N VAL A 230 16.33 -7.77 -17.25
CA VAL A 230 16.22 -9.22 -17.10
C VAL A 230 17.60 -9.87 -17.08
N GLY A 231 17.82 -10.79 -16.14
CA GLY A 231 19.06 -11.54 -16.00
C GLY A 231 19.51 -11.75 -14.56
N LYS A 232 20.76 -12.16 -14.41
CA LYS A 232 21.41 -12.39 -13.10
C LYS A 232 22.27 -11.20 -12.72
N TRP A 233 22.12 -10.79 -11.48
CA TRP A 233 22.75 -9.63 -10.89
C TRP A 233 23.45 -10.04 -9.60
N THR A 234 24.60 -9.45 -9.36
CA THR A 234 25.43 -9.70 -8.18
C THR A 234 25.67 -8.41 -7.42
N THR A 235 25.53 -8.46 -6.10
CA THR A 235 25.85 -7.33 -5.23
C THR A 235 27.34 -7.31 -4.89
N GLY A 236 27.84 -6.19 -4.37
CA GLY A 236 29.20 -6.11 -3.81
C GLY A 236 29.45 -7.08 -2.64
N GLN A 237 28.40 -7.68 -2.06
CA GLN A 237 28.50 -8.70 -1.01
C GLN A 237 28.47 -10.14 -1.55
N GLY A 238 28.44 -10.33 -2.87
CA GLY A 238 28.40 -11.65 -3.51
C GLY A 238 27.02 -12.32 -3.51
N GLU A 239 25.97 -11.58 -3.15
CA GLU A 239 24.60 -12.09 -3.24
C GLU A 239 24.12 -12.07 -4.69
N VAL A 240 23.47 -13.14 -5.12
CA VAL A 240 22.96 -13.27 -6.50
C VAL A 240 21.45 -13.02 -6.51
N TYR A 241 20.98 -12.22 -7.46
CA TYR A 241 19.59 -11.93 -7.74
C TYR A 241 19.27 -12.30 -9.19
N GLU A 242 18.11 -12.87 -9.42
CA GLU A 242 17.61 -13.23 -10.75
C GLU A 242 16.33 -12.45 -11.02
N ILE A 243 16.37 -11.57 -12.01
CA ILE A 243 15.24 -10.74 -12.42
C ILE A 243 14.60 -11.38 -13.65
N THR A 244 13.29 -11.61 -13.57
CA THR A 244 12.46 -12.17 -14.64
C THR A 244 11.30 -11.23 -14.94
N ALA A 245 11.01 -10.97 -16.21
CA ALA A 245 9.84 -10.18 -16.59
C ALA A 245 8.56 -10.97 -16.30
N VAL A 246 7.56 -10.31 -15.73
CA VAL A 246 6.24 -10.89 -15.44
C VAL A 246 5.20 -10.31 -16.40
N SER A 247 5.17 -8.98 -16.52
CA SER A 247 4.33 -8.25 -17.46
C SER A 247 5.00 -6.91 -17.80
N GLN A 248 4.34 -6.10 -18.64
CA GLN A 248 4.87 -4.80 -19.05
C GLN A 248 5.07 -3.88 -17.83
N GLY A 249 6.33 -3.47 -17.61
CA GLY A 249 6.71 -2.65 -16.45
C GLY A 249 6.72 -3.37 -15.10
N VAL A 250 6.56 -4.70 -15.07
CA VAL A 250 6.59 -5.49 -13.83
C VAL A 250 7.53 -6.68 -13.96
N TRP A 251 8.44 -6.82 -13.00
CA TRP A 251 9.38 -7.93 -12.92
C TRP A 251 9.33 -8.61 -11.55
N SER A 252 9.76 -9.87 -11.51
CA SER A 252 10.00 -10.62 -10.29
C SER A 252 11.51 -10.76 -10.08
N CYS A 253 11.99 -10.28 -8.94
CA CYS A 253 13.37 -10.41 -8.50
C CYS A 253 13.49 -11.50 -7.43
N LYS A 254 14.22 -12.57 -7.71
CA LYS A 254 14.44 -13.69 -6.80
C LYS A 254 15.88 -13.67 -6.29
N ARG A 255 16.08 -13.66 -4.98
CA ARG A 255 17.41 -13.86 -4.39
C ARG A 255 17.81 -15.33 -4.46
N VAL A 256 18.98 -15.62 -5.03
CA VAL A 256 19.53 -16.96 -5.26
C VAL A 256 20.74 -17.18 -4.33
N GLY A 257 20.75 -18.28 -3.57
CA GLY A 257 21.95 -18.71 -2.81
C GLY A 257 21.88 -18.63 -1.28
N GLY A 258 20.72 -18.33 -0.68
CA GLY A 258 20.53 -18.45 0.78
C GLY A 258 20.22 -19.88 1.22
N LYS A 259 20.85 -20.38 2.30
CA LYS A 259 20.55 -21.70 2.90
C LYS A 259 19.10 -21.85 3.35
N ASN A 260 18.40 -20.74 3.62
CA ASN A 260 17.01 -20.72 4.03
C ASN A 260 16.21 -19.75 3.15
N HIS A 261 15.28 -20.31 2.38
CA HIS A 261 14.20 -19.66 1.62
C HIS A 261 14.62 -18.69 0.51
N SER A 262 14.27 -19.04 -0.74
CA SER A 262 14.30 -18.07 -1.84
C SER A 262 13.26 -16.98 -1.59
N GLN A 263 13.70 -15.77 -1.29
CA GLN A 263 12.82 -14.60 -1.21
C GLN A 263 12.61 -14.03 -2.62
N ARG A 264 11.36 -13.68 -2.92
CA ARG A 264 10.95 -13.00 -4.15
C ARG A 264 10.47 -11.60 -3.80
N PHE A 265 10.83 -10.65 -4.65
CA PHE A 265 10.46 -9.25 -4.52
C PHE A 265 9.90 -8.75 -5.85
N PRO A 266 8.77 -8.02 -5.85
CA PRO A 266 8.29 -7.37 -7.05
C PRO A 266 9.16 -6.15 -7.40
N LEU A 267 9.39 -5.94 -8.69
CA LEU A 267 9.90 -4.69 -9.24
C LEU A 267 8.83 -4.07 -10.13
N VAL A 268 8.56 -2.78 -9.97
CA VAL A 268 7.48 -2.08 -10.70
C VAL A 268 8.01 -0.77 -11.27
N TYR A 269 7.87 -0.60 -12.58
CA TYR A 269 8.15 0.66 -13.27
C TYR A 269 7.01 1.65 -13.02
N HIS A 270 7.37 2.89 -12.72
CA HIS A 270 6.46 4.00 -12.50
C HIS A 270 6.77 5.09 -13.52
N GLU A 271 5.91 5.18 -14.53
CA GLU A 271 6.05 6.06 -15.68
C GLU A 271 6.16 7.55 -15.30
N PRO A 272 5.32 8.11 -14.39
CA PRO A 272 5.41 9.54 -14.06
C PRO A 272 6.73 9.98 -13.43
N SER A 273 7.43 9.07 -12.75
CA SER A 273 8.72 9.38 -12.10
C SER A 273 9.92 8.83 -12.86
N ASP A 274 9.69 8.18 -14.00
CA ASP A 274 10.67 7.41 -14.76
C ASP A 274 11.61 6.61 -13.83
N ALA A 275 11.02 5.71 -13.04
CA ALA A 275 11.74 4.97 -12.00
C ALA A 275 11.23 3.54 -11.86
N VAL A 276 12.12 2.62 -11.49
CA VAL A 276 11.76 1.24 -11.13
C VAL A 276 11.87 1.09 -9.62
N TRP A 277 10.78 0.70 -8.97
CA TRP A 277 10.72 0.50 -7.51
C TRP A 277 10.93 -0.96 -7.15
N TRP A 278 11.57 -1.22 -6.02
CA TRP A 278 11.78 -2.56 -5.48
C TRP A 278 11.01 -2.80 -4.18
N GLY A 279 10.20 -3.86 -4.16
CA GLY A 279 9.56 -4.39 -2.97
C GLY A 279 8.50 -3.44 -2.41
N ASP A 280 8.61 -3.13 -1.12
CA ASP A 280 7.72 -2.21 -0.39
C ASP A 280 7.97 -0.72 -0.74
N LEU A 281 8.45 -0.43 -1.95
CA LEU A 281 8.70 0.92 -2.44
C LEU A 281 9.65 1.73 -1.54
N ASN A 282 10.66 1.07 -0.94
CA ASN A 282 11.69 1.74 -0.14
C ASN A 282 12.99 2.03 -0.92
N LEU A 283 13.12 1.40 -2.10
CA LEU A 283 14.27 1.51 -2.97
C LEU A 283 13.81 1.76 -4.40
N CYS A 284 14.53 2.62 -5.12
CA CYS A 284 14.29 2.89 -6.53
C CYS A 284 15.57 2.93 -7.37
N LEU A 285 15.38 2.64 -8.65
CA LEU A 285 16.35 2.69 -9.73
C LEU A 285 15.85 3.74 -10.73
N ASP A 286 16.76 4.50 -11.32
CA ASP A 286 16.44 5.42 -12.42
C ASP A 286 15.97 4.64 -13.66
N GLY A 287 14.83 5.02 -14.24
CA GLY A 287 14.30 4.39 -15.44
C GLY A 287 15.22 4.55 -16.65
N THR A 288 16.01 5.63 -16.71
CA THR A 288 17.04 5.82 -17.74
C THR A 288 18.16 4.78 -17.60
N GLU A 289 18.68 4.57 -16.39
CA GLU A 289 19.67 3.52 -16.09
C GLU A 289 19.12 2.13 -16.41
N ALA A 290 17.85 1.88 -16.11
CA ALA A 290 17.19 0.61 -16.40
C ALA A 290 17.11 0.31 -17.91
N ARG A 291 17.02 1.34 -18.76
CA ARG A 291 16.94 1.20 -20.22
C ARG A 291 18.30 0.98 -20.88
N HIS A 292 19.37 1.47 -20.25
CA HIS A 292 20.72 1.31 -20.78
C HIS A 292 21.33 -0.01 -20.32
N GLU A 293 21.96 -0.76 -21.23
CA GLU A 293 22.74 -1.95 -20.87
C GLU A 293 24.10 -1.56 -20.26
N THR A 294 24.07 -0.90 -19.11
CA THR A 294 25.27 -0.35 -18.44
C THR A 294 26.11 -1.43 -17.72
N GLY A 295 25.65 -2.69 -17.68
CA GLY A 295 26.29 -3.77 -16.92
C GLY A 295 26.25 -3.57 -15.40
N SER A 296 25.81 -2.40 -14.90
CA SER A 296 25.64 -2.12 -13.48
C SER A 296 24.50 -1.14 -13.24
N ILE A 297 23.70 -1.38 -12.21
CA ILE A 297 22.58 -0.52 -11.83
C ILE A 297 22.71 -0.08 -10.37
N GLN A 298 22.28 1.15 -10.09
CA GLN A 298 22.34 1.76 -8.76
C GLN A 298 20.96 1.83 -8.12
N TRP A 299 20.90 1.51 -6.82
CA TRP A 299 19.66 1.58 -6.06
C TRP A 299 19.73 2.70 -5.04
N TYR A 300 18.72 3.56 -5.05
CA TYR A 300 18.59 4.74 -4.19
C TYR A 300 17.47 4.52 -3.17
N ALA A 301 17.58 5.17 -2.01
CA ALA A 301 16.47 5.22 -1.07
C ALA A 301 15.40 6.18 -1.58
N THR A 302 14.12 5.89 -1.33
CA THR A 302 13.00 6.75 -1.74
C THR A 302 13.04 8.15 -1.14
N SER A 303 13.67 8.29 0.03
CA SER A 303 13.89 9.59 0.67
C SER A 303 14.93 10.46 -0.07
N ASP A 304 15.75 9.88 -0.95
CA ASP A 304 16.76 10.61 -1.73
C ASP A 304 16.19 11.02 -3.09
N ASN A 305 15.36 12.06 -3.08
CA ASN A 305 14.71 12.61 -4.29
C ASN A 305 15.70 13.05 -5.38
N ARG A 306 16.98 13.26 -5.03
CA ARG A 306 18.02 13.68 -5.97
C ARG A 306 18.94 12.54 -6.40
N ARG A 307 18.68 11.31 -5.96
CA ARG A 307 19.45 10.10 -6.30
C ARG A 307 20.97 10.32 -6.16
N ARG A 308 21.39 11.02 -5.09
CA ARG A 308 22.80 11.43 -4.92
C ARG A 308 23.67 10.36 -4.31
N ARG A 309 23.09 9.47 -3.50
CA ARG A 309 23.84 8.46 -2.75
C ARG A 309 23.21 7.09 -2.96
N PRO A 310 23.78 6.25 -3.84
CA PRO A 310 23.30 4.89 -3.99
C PRO A 310 23.49 4.13 -2.67
N ARG A 311 22.48 3.37 -2.28
CA ARG A 311 22.52 2.49 -1.11
C ARG A 311 23.39 1.27 -1.37
N PHE A 312 23.28 0.72 -2.57
CA PHE A 312 24.11 -0.37 -3.06
C PHE A 312 24.04 -0.43 -4.59
N LEU A 313 24.96 -1.19 -5.17
CA LEU A 313 25.14 -1.35 -6.61
C LEU A 313 25.02 -2.82 -6.98
N TRP A 314 24.35 -3.10 -8.09
CA TRP A 314 24.25 -4.43 -8.68
C TRP A 314 25.05 -4.46 -9.97
N CYS A 315 25.90 -5.46 -10.13
CA CYS A 315 26.61 -5.74 -11.38
C CYS A 315 25.96 -6.93 -12.07
N ARG A 316 25.73 -6.85 -13.37
CA ARG A 316 25.22 -7.96 -14.17
C ARG A 316 26.28 -9.06 -14.14
N SER A 317 25.90 -10.26 -13.72
CA SER A 317 26.80 -11.40 -13.80
C SER A 317 26.91 -11.75 -15.27
N GLU A 318 28.07 -11.50 -15.89
CA GLU A 318 28.31 -11.94 -17.25
C GLU A 318 28.01 -13.44 -17.32
N ALA A 319 27.17 -13.84 -18.28
CA ALA A 319 27.03 -15.26 -18.58
C ALA A 319 28.45 -15.77 -18.82
N PRO A 320 28.88 -16.89 -18.20
CA PRO A 320 30.23 -17.39 -18.38
C PRO A 320 30.42 -17.53 -19.89
N ALA A 321 31.28 -16.69 -20.46
CA ALA A 321 31.59 -16.72 -21.88
C ALA A 321 31.87 -18.18 -22.19
N LYS A 322 31.06 -18.80 -23.05
CA LYS A 322 31.16 -20.22 -23.38
C LYS A 322 32.62 -20.46 -23.73
N GLN A 323 33.38 -20.97 -22.77
CA GLN A 323 34.81 -21.21 -22.94
C GLN A 323 34.85 -22.24 -24.05
N ALA A 324 35.27 -21.80 -25.24
CA ALA A 324 35.49 -22.68 -26.37
C ALA A 324 36.34 -23.82 -25.84
N GLN A 325 35.77 -25.03 -25.85
CA GLN A 325 36.46 -26.25 -25.49
C GLN A 325 37.61 -26.42 -26.47
N SER A 326 38.76 -25.80 -26.19
CA SER A 326 40.02 -26.16 -26.81
C SER A 326 40.38 -27.53 -26.24
N GLY A 327 40.07 -28.57 -27.00
CA GLY A 327 40.43 -29.93 -26.69
C GLY A 327 41.93 -30.01 -26.41
N ARG A 328 42.30 -30.34 -25.18
CA ARG A 328 43.64 -30.83 -24.86
C ARG A 328 43.54 -32.24 -24.29
N ARG A 329 43.88 -33.17 -25.18
CA ARG A 329 44.22 -34.56 -24.91
C ARG A 329 45.11 -34.69 -23.67
N GLY A 330 44.70 -35.60 -22.79
CA GLY A 330 45.52 -36.66 -22.18
C GLY A 330 46.70 -36.26 -21.32
N ARG A 331 46.72 -36.75 -20.08
CA ARG A 331 47.66 -37.81 -19.64
C ARG A 331 47.34 -38.23 -18.20
N ALA A 332 47.25 -39.54 -18.01
CA ALA A 332 47.17 -40.21 -16.71
C ALA A 332 48.35 -39.84 -15.79
N LYS A 333 48.15 -39.93 -14.47
CA LYS A 333 48.61 -41.07 -13.63
C LYS A 333 48.77 -40.64 -12.16
N LYS A 334 48.45 -41.61 -11.28
CA LYS A 334 49.00 -41.89 -9.94
C LYS A 334 48.30 -41.35 -8.68
N GLU A 335 47.58 -42.28 -8.05
CA GLU A 335 47.65 -42.71 -6.64
C GLU A 335 48.66 -41.99 -5.72
N ALA A 336 48.21 -41.58 -4.54
CA ALA A 336 48.69 -42.10 -3.24
C ALA A 336 47.83 -41.59 -2.06
N GLN A 337 47.16 -42.57 -1.43
CA GLN A 337 46.90 -42.85 -0.02
C GLN A 337 47.67 -42.05 1.08
N GLU A 338 46.98 -41.68 2.18
CA GLU A 338 47.38 -41.75 3.62
C GLU A 338 46.43 -40.88 4.49
N THR A 339 45.54 -41.46 5.29
CA THR A 339 45.60 -41.76 6.75
C THR A 339 45.47 -40.58 7.73
N ALA A 340 44.57 -40.78 8.72
CA ALA A 340 44.12 -39.96 9.86
C ALA A 340 45.23 -39.71 10.93
N PRO A 341 45.01 -39.18 12.18
CA PRO A 341 43.77 -38.82 12.89
C PRO A 341 43.76 -37.57 13.81
N ALA A 342 42.57 -37.30 14.36
CA ALA A 342 42.14 -36.75 15.66
C ALA A 342 43.07 -35.88 16.56
N ALA A 343 42.52 -34.76 17.06
CA ALA A 343 42.73 -34.29 18.44
C ALA A 343 41.59 -33.35 18.92
N THR A 344 40.92 -33.74 20.00
CA THR A 344 40.14 -32.90 20.93
C THR A 344 41.10 -32.09 21.82
N PRO A 345 40.69 -30.95 22.44
CA PRO A 345 40.32 -31.06 23.86
C PRO A 345 39.30 -30.02 24.41
N ALA A 346 38.74 -30.42 25.57
CA ALA A 346 38.46 -29.63 26.78
C ALA A 346 37.32 -28.58 26.82
N THR A 347 36.18 -29.05 27.34
CA THR A 347 35.46 -28.58 28.53
C THR A 347 36.04 -27.38 29.30
N LEU A 348 35.23 -26.32 29.46
CA LEU A 348 35.23 -25.46 30.65
C LEU A 348 33.80 -25.02 30.98
N ALA A 349 33.40 -25.34 32.20
CA ALA A 349 32.11 -25.05 32.81
C ALA A 349 32.01 -23.56 33.18
N ALA A 350 30.84 -22.96 32.95
CA ALA A 350 30.49 -21.65 33.48
C ALA A 350 29.21 -21.77 34.33
N THR A 351 29.37 -21.37 35.57
CA THR A 351 28.42 -21.27 36.68
C THR A 351 27.29 -20.27 36.38
N PRO A 352 26.02 -20.55 36.71
CA PRO A 352 24.97 -19.53 36.69
C PRO A 352 25.05 -18.65 37.95
N VAL A 353 25.24 -17.35 37.75
CA VAL A 353 25.11 -16.30 38.77
C VAL A 353 23.63 -16.00 38.98
N GLY A 354 23.21 -16.05 40.24
CA GLY A 354 21.83 -15.84 40.67
C GLY A 354 21.29 -14.44 40.40
N GLU A 355 20.03 -14.42 40.00
CA GLU A 355 19.20 -13.24 39.76
C GLU A 355 18.50 -12.83 41.07
N PRO A 356 18.67 -11.60 41.59
CA PRO A 356 18.00 -11.18 42.81
C PRO A 356 16.55 -10.75 42.55
N ALA A 357 15.67 -11.27 43.41
CA ALA A 357 14.24 -11.04 43.44
C ALA A 357 13.85 -9.55 43.46
N ALA A 358 12.98 -9.17 42.52
CA ALA A 358 12.33 -7.87 42.45
C ALA A 358 11.43 -7.64 43.68
N THR A 359 11.77 -6.61 44.44
CA THR A 359 11.04 -6.15 45.63
C THR A 359 9.73 -5.48 45.21
N LYS A 360 8.59 -6.01 45.68
CA LYS A 360 7.26 -5.40 45.55
C LYS A 360 7.24 -4.03 46.23
N ARG A 361 7.00 -2.97 45.47
CA ARG A 361 6.65 -1.64 46.01
C ARG A 361 5.19 -1.64 46.51
N PRO A 362 4.89 -1.11 47.70
CA PRO A 362 3.53 -0.96 48.19
C PRO A 362 2.80 0.20 47.49
N ALA A 363 1.49 -0.01 47.27
CA ALA A 363 0.56 0.93 46.67
C ALA A 363 0.39 2.21 47.51
N ARG A 364 0.41 3.38 46.85
CA ARG A 364 0.07 4.67 47.47
C ARG A 364 -1.44 4.81 47.65
N PRO A 365 -1.92 5.32 48.80
CA PRO A 365 -3.34 5.57 49.01
C PRO A 365 -3.85 6.79 48.22
N ARG A 366 -5.08 6.62 47.71
CA ARG A 366 -5.87 7.54 46.89
C ARG A 366 -6.39 8.67 47.80
N ARG A 367 -5.95 9.91 47.57
CA ARG A 367 -6.54 11.10 48.23
C ARG A 367 -7.94 11.33 47.67
N GLN A 368 -8.96 11.19 48.52
CA GLN A 368 -10.28 11.77 48.29
C GLN A 368 -10.16 13.30 48.43
N ARG A 369 -10.66 14.05 47.45
CA ARG A 369 -10.98 15.47 47.61
C ARG A 369 -12.46 15.57 47.92
N VAL A 370 -12.74 16.29 49.01
CA VAL A 370 -14.06 16.79 49.44
C VAL A 370 -14.56 17.82 48.43
#